data_AF-A0A9D4TF12-F1
#
_entry.id   AF-A0A9D4TF12-F1
#
_cell.length_a   1.000
_cell.length_b   1.000
_cell.length_c   1.000
_cell.angle_alpha   90.00
_cell.angle_beta   90.00
_cell.angle_gamma   90.00
#
_symmetry.space_group_name_H-M   'P 1'
#
loop_
_entity.id
_entity.type
_entity.pdbx_description
1 polymer ?
#
loop_
_entity_poly.entity_id
_entity_poly.type
_entity_poly.pdbx_seq_one_letter_code
_entity_poly.pdbx_strand_id
1 'polypeptide(L)'
;MAGQLGFTLPLLVILALESLTGVLLLCPKPLNTPAILLYRSTYTQIGATVFYTIASLLLLLMITPLYETWRLYQTAGMAADNGDATTLKAMLSAGDSEQQQAATMLSFTLTASSLALMFFLRKLGAVLAVCDQQSASETAMLKQVEGLQSEYARVADNVAGEEPAGSAATTTHDAQPGGKSEEAVAASKLSDEEVAQMRKLVSSLQEMNSTLSCRVEKANRAHHQAETDLAAVRTQSKGLESEYDRLLAEHDDLKRQLQRAGMAPTGILTPKKDE
;
A
#
# COMPACT_ATOMS: atom_id res chain seq x y z
N MET A 1 -2.59 2.41 42.18
CA MET A 1 -2.87 1.42 41.11
C MET A 1 -4.07 1.77 40.22
N ALA A 2 -5.20 2.27 40.74
CA ALA A 2 -6.39 2.58 39.90
C ALA A 2 -6.14 3.56 38.74
N GLY A 3 -5.22 4.53 38.90
CA GLY A 3 -4.89 5.50 37.84
C GLY A 3 -4.15 4.90 36.64
N GLN A 4 -3.35 3.84 36.82
CA GLN A 4 -2.56 3.24 35.74
C GLN A 4 -3.42 2.38 34.80
N LEU A 5 -4.41 1.68 35.35
CA LEU A 5 -5.39 0.91 34.56
C LEU A 5 -6.24 1.81 33.67
N GLY A 6 -6.51 3.05 34.10
CA GLY A 6 -7.29 4.01 33.33
C GLY A 6 -6.64 4.42 32.01
N PHE A 7 -5.30 4.39 31.93
CA PHE A 7 -4.56 4.78 30.72
C PHE A 7 -4.30 3.62 29.76
N THR A 8 -4.00 2.42 30.29
CA THR A 8 -3.66 1.25 29.47
C THR A 8 -4.88 0.60 28.82
N LEU A 9 -6.05 0.66 29.47
CA LEU A 9 -7.26 0.01 28.98
C LEU A 9 -7.75 0.62 27.65
N PRO A 10 -7.86 1.94 27.47
CA PRO A 10 -8.22 2.52 26.18
C PRO A 10 -7.25 2.16 25.05
N LEU A 11 -5.95 2.15 25.34
CA LEU A 11 -4.93 1.77 24.35
C LEU A 11 -5.04 0.30 23.94
N LEU A 12 -5.33 -0.60 24.88
CA LEU A 12 -5.59 -2.02 24.58
C LEU A 12 -6.83 -2.20 23.71
N VAL A 13 -7.90 -1.44 23.98
CA VAL A 13 -9.11 -1.48 23.15
C VAL A 13 -8.82 -0.99 21.74
N ILE A 14 -8.08 0.11 21.60
CA ILE A 14 -7.65 0.63 20.29
C ILE A 14 -6.83 -0.43 19.55
N LEU A 15 -5.80 -0.99 20.19
CA LEU A 15 -4.96 -2.03 19.58
C LEU A 15 -5.76 -3.27 19.20
N ALA A 16 -6.72 -3.70 20.03
CA ALA A 16 -7.59 -4.83 19.73
C ALA A 16 -8.47 -4.54 18.50
N LEU A 17 -9.07 -3.35 18.41
CA LEU A 17 -9.86 -2.94 17.25
C LEU A 17 -9.01 -2.83 15.98
N GLU A 18 -7.80 -2.30 16.09
CA GLU A 18 -6.85 -2.20 14.97
C GLU A 18 -6.39 -3.59 14.50
N SER A 19 -6.07 -4.49 15.43
CA SER A 19 -5.71 -5.88 15.09
C SER A 19 -6.88 -6.62 14.44
N LEU A 20 -8.10 -6.44 14.96
CA LEU A 20 -9.31 -7.04 14.40
C LEU A 20 -9.58 -6.52 12.99
N THR A 21 -9.45 -5.21 12.76
CA THR A 21 -9.61 -4.62 11.42
C THR A 21 -8.52 -5.10 10.46
N GLY A 22 -7.29 -5.28 10.93
CA GLY A 22 -6.21 -5.90 10.17
C GLY A 22 -6.49 -7.35 9.77
N VAL A 23 -7.00 -8.17 10.69
CA VAL A 23 -7.42 -9.54 10.41
C VAL A 23 -8.58 -9.55 9.41
N LEU A 24 -9.56 -8.66 9.57
CA LEU A 24 -10.71 -8.55 8.65
C LEU A 24 -10.27 -8.17 7.22
N LEU A 25 -9.22 -7.36 7.08
CA LEU A 25 -8.63 -7.03 5.77
C LEU A 25 -7.94 -8.23 5.10
N LEU A 26 -7.38 -9.14 5.88
CA LEU A 26 -6.72 -10.35 5.38
C LEU A 26 -7.69 -11.46 4.97
N CYS A 27 -8.96 -11.36 5.39
CA CYS A 27 -9.98 -12.33 5.01
C CYS A 27 -10.32 -12.24 3.50
N PRO A 28 -10.73 -13.36 2.87
CA PRO A 28 -11.20 -13.36 1.49
C PRO A 28 -12.51 -12.58 1.33
N LYS A 29 -12.83 -12.15 0.10
CA LYS A 29 -14.14 -11.60 -0.23
C LYS A 29 -15.23 -12.65 0.05
N PRO A 30 -16.40 -12.26 0.59
CA PRO A 30 -16.88 -10.90 0.81
C PRO A 30 -16.56 -10.31 2.20
N LEU A 31 -15.91 -11.06 3.09
CA LEU A 31 -15.73 -10.68 4.50
C LEU A 31 -14.89 -9.41 4.69
N ASN A 32 -13.95 -9.13 3.78
CA ASN A 32 -13.11 -7.93 3.83
C ASN A 32 -13.77 -6.66 3.29
N THR A 33 -14.92 -6.75 2.61
CA THR A 33 -15.63 -5.60 2.02
C THR A 33 -15.90 -4.46 3.02
N PRO A 34 -16.46 -4.70 4.22
CA PRO A 34 -16.68 -3.63 5.20
C PRO A 34 -15.36 -2.98 5.67
N ALA A 35 -14.30 -3.75 5.83
CA ALA A 35 -12.99 -3.20 6.16
C ALA A 35 -12.47 -2.30 5.04
N ILE A 36 -12.51 -2.75 3.79
CA ILE A 36 -12.07 -1.94 2.63
C ILE A 36 -12.84 -0.62 2.55
N LEU A 37 -14.16 -0.64 2.75
CA LEU A 37 -14.97 0.59 2.79
C LEU A 37 -14.55 1.52 3.93
N LEU A 38 -14.32 0.97 5.12
CA LEU A 38 -13.85 1.75 6.26
C LEU A 38 -12.47 2.38 5.97
N TYR A 39 -11.53 1.64 5.40
CA TYR A 39 -10.23 2.21 5.00
C TYR A 39 -10.35 3.24 3.90
N ARG A 40 -11.21 3.01 2.89
CA ARG A 40 -11.46 3.98 1.84
C ARG A 40 -12.01 5.29 2.41
N SER A 41 -12.80 5.23 3.48
CA SER A 41 -13.25 6.43 4.20
C SER A 41 -12.08 7.22 4.82
N THR A 42 -11.01 6.54 5.29
CA THR A 42 -9.81 7.20 5.85
C THR A 42 -8.95 7.94 4.81
N TYR A 43 -9.18 7.69 3.52
CA TYR A 43 -8.53 8.38 2.41
C TYR A 43 -9.27 9.65 1.96
N THR A 44 -10.49 9.88 2.43
CA THR A 44 -11.18 11.15 2.21
C THR A 44 -10.46 12.29 2.96
N GLN A 45 -10.70 13.54 2.57
CA GLN A 45 -10.10 14.69 3.25
C GLN A 45 -10.44 14.72 4.75
N ILE A 46 -11.68 14.38 5.10
CA ILE A 46 -12.15 14.27 6.49
C ILE A 46 -11.50 13.06 7.19
N GLY A 47 -11.42 11.91 6.52
CA GLY A 47 -10.77 10.73 7.08
C GLY A 47 -9.28 10.92 7.32
N ALA A 48 -8.60 11.67 6.45
CA ALA A 48 -7.18 12.01 6.59
C ALA A 48 -6.96 12.92 7.81
N THR A 49 -7.79 13.94 8.02
CA THR A 49 -7.66 14.81 9.20
C THR A 49 -7.88 14.01 10.48
N VAL A 50 -8.92 13.17 10.56
CA VAL A 50 -9.17 12.29 11.72
C VAL A 50 -8.00 11.33 11.97
N PHE A 51 -7.43 10.76 10.91
CA PHE A 51 -6.28 9.88 11.05
C PHE A 51 -5.07 10.62 11.63
N TYR A 52 -4.72 11.79 11.09
CA TYR A 52 -3.57 12.56 11.58
C TYR A 52 -3.79 13.14 12.98
N THR A 53 -5.02 13.47 13.37
CA THR A 53 -5.30 13.92 14.75
C THR A 53 -5.12 12.78 15.74
N ILE A 54 -5.61 11.57 15.44
CA ILE A 54 -5.41 10.39 16.30
C ILE A 54 -3.91 10.03 16.35
N ALA A 55 -3.23 10.01 15.20
CA ALA A 55 -1.79 9.72 15.16
C ALA A 55 -0.96 10.76 15.94
N SER A 56 -1.30 12.05 15.82
CA SER A 56 -0.65 13.13 16.57
C SER A 56 -0.90 13.00 18.08
N LEU A 57 -2.13 12.64 18.49
CA LEU A 57 -2.46 12.40 19.88
C LEU A 57 -1.70 11.19 20.45
N LEU A 58 -1.60 10.08 19.70
CA LEU A 58 -0.80 8.93 20.08
C LEU A 58 0.69 9.28 20.18
N LEU A 59 1.21 10.09 19.27
CA LEU A 59 2.59 10.57 19.30
C LEU A 59 2.84 11.44 20.54
N LEU A 60 1.91 12.35 20.87
CA LEU A 60 1.97 13.16 22.09
C LEU A 60 1.94 12.28 23.35
N LEU A 61 1.08 11.25 23.37
CA LEU A 61 1.03 10.27 24.46
C LEU A 61 2.32 9.47 24.60
N MET A 62 3.04 9.23 23.50
CA MET A 62 4.33 8.54 23.50
C MET A 62 5.46 9.38 24.13
N ILE A 63 5.35 10.72 24.13
CA ILE A 63 6.37 11.60 24.72
C ILE A 63 6.47 11.40 26.25
N THR A 64 5.36 11.16 26.93
CA THR A 64 5.32 10.96 28.39
C THR A 64 6.19 9.78 28.87
N PRO A 65 6.00 8.53 28.38
CA PRO A 65 6.85 7.41 28.80
C PRO A 65 8.29 7.57 28.30
N LEU A 66 8.53 8.27 27.18
CA LEU A 66 9.87 8.57 26.71
C LEU A 66 10.62 9.50 27.69
N TYR A 67 9.94 10.55 28.15
CA TYR A 67 10.45 11.48 29.16
C TYR A 67 10.70 10.79 30.49
N GLU A 68 9.78 9.92 30.94
CA GLU A 68 9.97 9.13 32.18
C GLU A 68 11.16 8.18 32.08
N THR A 69 11.31 7.48 30.95
CA THR A 69 12.45 6.59 30.70
C THR A 69 13.77 7.36 30.70
N TRP A 70 13.81 8.52 30.05
CA TRP A 70 14.98 9.39 30.01
C TRP A 70 15.33 9.95 31.40
N ARG A 71 14.32 10.37 32.16
CA ARG A 71 14.50 10.84 33.54
C ARG A 71 15.04 9.73 34.44
N LEU A 72 14.48 8.52 34.35
CA LEU A 72 14.95 7.35 35.11
C LEU A 72 16.42 7.04 34.79
N TYR A 73 16.79 7.07 33.51
CA TYR A 73 18.18 6.90 33.07
C TYR A 73 19.13 7.94 33.69
N GLN A 74 18.73 9.22 33.72
CA GLN A 74 19.53 10.26 34.37
C GLN A 74 19.68 10.04 35.87
N THR A 75 18.58 9.71 36.57
CA THR A 75 18.63 9.47 38.02
C THR A 75 19.45 8.24 38.39
N ALA A 76 19.42 7.19 37.56
CA ALA A 76 20.22 5.99 37.76
C ALA A 76 21.72 6.27 37.59
N GLY A 77 22.08 7.09 36.59
CA GLY A 77 23.47 7.51 36.39
C GLY A 77 24.04 8.31 37.56
N MET A 78 23.25 9.25 38.11
CA MET A 78 23.67 10.05 39.27
C MET A 78 23.76 9.24 40.57
N ALA A 79 22.94 8.20 40.73
CA ALA A 79 22.97 7.34 41.90
C ALA A 79 24.20 6.42 41.92
N ALA A 80 24.65 5.96 40.75
CA ALA A 80 25.84 5.11 40.62
C ALA A 80 27.14 5.84 41.01
N ASP A 81 27.21 7.14 40.78
CA ASP A 81 28.42 7.94 41.03
C ASP A 81 28.61 8.32 42.50
N ASN A 82 27.51 8.43 43.27
CA ASN A 82 27.55 8.97 44.64
C ASN A 82 27.82 7.94 45.75
N GLY A 83 27.82 6.63 45.48
CA GLY A 83 28.29 5.57 46.41
C GLY A 83 27.64 5.52 47.81
N ASP A 84 26.55 6.25 48.04
CA ASP A 84 26.09 6.60 49.38
C ASP A 84 25.00 5.66 49.93
N ALA A 85 24.92 5.52 51.27
CA ALA A 85 24.04 4.59 51.99
C ALA A 85 22.52 4.83 51.79
N THR A 86 22.14 5.91 51.10
CA THR A 86 20.78 6.17 50.59
C THR A 86 20.32 5.14 49.55
N THR A 87 21.26 4.41 48.94
CA THR A 87 21.02 3.29 48.02
C THR A 87 20.14 2.18 48.61
N LEU A 88 20.18 1.92 49.91
CA LEU A 88 19.37 0.86 50.55
C LEU A 88 17.89 1.28 50.66
N LYS A 89 17.62 2.58 50.85
CA LYS A 89 16.26 3.14 50.80
C LYS A 89 15.74 3.26 49.37
N ALA A 90 16.64 3.54 48.41
CA ALA A 90 16.34 3.47 46.98
C ALA A 90 16.02 2.03 46.52
N MET A 91 16.69 1.02 47.08
CA MET A 91 16.40 -0.40 46.84
C MET A 91 15.05 -0.83 47.43
N LEU A 92 14.65 -0.32 48.60
CA LEU A 92 13.30 -0.57 49.13
C LEU A 92 12.21 0.12 48.32
N SER A 93 12.48 1.29 47.71
CA SER A 93 11.61 1.88 46.68
C SER A 93 11.75 1.20 45.30
N ALA A 94 12.72 0.30 45.12
CA ALA A 94 12.98 -0.29 43.82
C ALA A 94 11.86 -1.24 43.39
N GLY A 95 11.18 -1.91 44.33
CA GLY A 95 10.02 -2.75 44.02
C GLY A 95 8.87 -1.97 43.36
N ASP A 96 8.56 -0.79 43.87
CA ASP A 96 7.58 0.11 43.24
C ASP A 96 8.12 0.69 41.91
N SER A 97 9.43 0.92 41.83
CA SER A 97 10.09 1.42 40.62
C SER A 97 10.11 0.39 39.48
N GLU A 98 10.28 -0.90 39.77
CA GLU A 98 10.27 -1.98 38.78
C GLU A 98 8.87 -2.11 38.18
N GLN A 99 7.83 -2.08 39.01
CA GLN A 99 6.44 -2.12 38.53
C GLN A 99 6.11 -0.89 37.68
N GLN A 100 6.61 0.29 38.06
CA GLN A 100 6.44 1.52 37.28
C GLN A 100 7.25 1.49 35.98
N GLN A 101 8.46 0.93 35.97
CA GLN A 101 9.27 0.74 34.78
C GLN A 101 8.63 -0.26 33.80
N ALA A 102 8.10 -1.37 34.31
CA ALA A 102 7.35 -2.33 33.51
C ALA A 102 6.09 -1.69 32.89
N ALA A 103 5.36 -0.90 33.68
CA ALA A 103 4.16 -0.20 33.20
C ALA A 103 4.49 0.84 32.11
N THR A 104 5.55 1.63 32.29
CA THR A 104 5.98 2.64 31.31
C THR A 104 6.48 2.03 30.01
N MET A 105 7.27 0.94 30.10
CA MET A 105 7.71 0.17 28.93
C MET A 105 6.52 -0.47 28.20
N LEU A 106 5.54 -1.00 28.94
CA LEU A 106 4.30 -1.51 28.36
C LEU A 106 3.50 -0.41 27.67
N SER A 107 3.29 0.74 28.31
CA SER A 107 2.59 1.87 27.68
C SER A 107 3.32 2.39 26.44
N PHE A 108 4.65 2.48 26.48
CA PHE A 108 5.46 2.88 25.33
C PHE A 108 5.31 1.89 24.17
N THR A 109 5.52 0.60 24.42
CA THR A 109 5.43 -0.45 23.39
C THR A 109 4.02 -0.56 22.82
N LEU A 110 2.98 -0.38 23.63
CA LEU A 110 1.59 -0.45 23.18
C LEU A 110 1.21 0.77 22.32
N THR A 111 1.68 1.96 22.69
CA THR A 111 1.48 3.18 21.90
C THR A 111 2.27 3.13 20.58
N ALA A 112 3.53 2.71 20.64
CA ALA A 112 4.39 2.57 19.46
C ALA A 112 3.86 1.50 18.49
N SER A 113 3.41 0.36 19.00
CA SER A 113 2.84 -0.70 18.18
C SER A 113 1.50 -0.31 17.55
N SER A 114 0.60 0.35 18.29
CA SER A 114 -0.64 0.90 17.72
C SER A 114 -0.37 1.92 16.61
N LEU A 115 0.58 2.85 16.84
CA LEU A 115 0.95 3.84 15.83
C LEU A 115 1.53 3.17 14.57
N ALA A 116 2.44 2.20 14.73
CA ALA A 116 2.99 1.43 13.61
C ALA A 116 1.90 0.67 12.84
N LEU A 117 0.97 0.04 13.58
CA LEU A 117 -0.10 -0.76 13.00
C LEU A 117 -1.12 0.12 12.27
N MET A 118 -1.44 1.32 12.76
CA MET A 118 -2.21 2.33 12.03
C MET A 118 -1.61 2.68 10.66
N PHE A 119 -0.30 2.96 10.59
CA PHE A 119 0.37 3.28 9.34
C PHE A 119 0.40 2.08 8.38
N PHE A 120 0.70 0.89 8.91
CA PHE A 120 0.69 -0.34 8.15
C PHE A 120 -0.68 -0.62 7.55
N LEU A 121 -1.74 -0.56 8.36
CA LEU A 121 -3.11 -0.78 7.94
C LEU A 121 -3.57 0.24 6.90
N ARG A 122 -3.20 1.52 7.06
CA ARG A 122 -3.49 2.54 6.06
C ARG A 122 -2.87 2.17 4.71
N LYS A 123 -1.59 1.79 4.68
CA LYS A 123 -0.90 1.37 3.45
C LYS A 123 -1.51 0.10 2.85
N LEU A 124 -1.79 -0.90 3.67
CA LEU A 124 -2.44 -2.14 3.26
C LEU A 124 -3.81 -1.86 2.63
N GLY A 125 -4.61 -0.99 3.24
CA GLY A 125 -5.90 -0.55 2.71
C GLY A 125 -5.82 0.16 1.36
N ALA A 126 -4.77 0.97 1.11
CA ALA A 126 -4.54 1.56 -0.21
C ALA A 126 -4.25 0.50 -1.28
N VAL A 127 -3.38 -0.46 -0.97
CA VAL A 127 -3.05 -1.55 -1.89
C VAL A 127 -4.29 -2.39 -2.20
N LEU A 128 -5.06 -2.76 -1.18
CA LEU A 128 -6.32 -3.51 -1.35
C LEU A 128 -7.35 -2.74 -2.17
N ALA A 129 -7.46 -1.41 -2.01
CA ALA A 129 -8.36 -0.60 -2.82
C ALA A 129 -7.97 -0.58 -4.31
N VAL A 130 -6.66 -0.55 -4.62
CA VAL A 130 -6.17 -0.66 -6.00
C VAL A 130 -6.46 -2.05 -6.58
N CYS A 131 -6.18 -3.11 -5.81
CA CYS A 131 -6.51 -4.48 -6.21
C CYS A 131 -8.02 -4.66 -6.44
N ASP A 132 -8.87 -4.04 -5.61
CA ASP A 132 -10.33 -4.10 -5.76
C ASP A 132 -10.78 -3.41 -7.05
N GLN A 133 -10.23 -2.22 -7.34
CA GLN A 133 -10.49 -1.50 -8.59
C GLN A 133 -10.06 -2.30 -9.82
N GLN A 134 -8.89 -2.95 -9.77
CA GLN A 134 -8.42 -3.83 -10.85
C GLN A 134 -9.37 -5.02 -11.04
N SER A 135 -9.76 -5.70 -9.96
CA SER A 135 -10.69 -6.83 -10.03
C SER A 135 -12.07 -6.43 -10.59
N ALA A 136 -12.55 -5.23 -10.24
CA ALA A 136 -13.79 -4.70 -10.79
C ALA A 136 -13.66 -4.36 -12.29
N SER A 137 -12.51 -3.80 -12.71
CA SER A 137 -12.24 -3.51 -14.12
C SER A 137 -12.12 -4.78 -14.96
N GLU A 138 -11.48 -5.83 -14.43
CA GLU A 138 -11.38 -7.14 -15.09
C GLU A 138 -12.76 -7.76 -15.26
N THR A 139 -13.59 -7.74 -14.21
CA THR A 139 -14.97 -8.23 -14.28
C THR A 139 -15.80 -7.46 -15.32
N ALA A 140 -15.61 -6.13 -15.43
CA ALA A 140 -16.29 -5.32 -16.44
C ALA A 140 -15.81 -5.65 -17.86
N MET A 141 -14.51 -5.86 -18.05
CA MET A 141 -13.94 -6.27 -19.34
C MET A 141 -14.43 -7.66 -19.75
N LEU A 142 -14.48 -8.63 -18.83
CA LEU A 142 -15.03 -9.96 -19.11
C LEU A 142 -16.48 -9.88 -19.58
N LYS A 143 -17.32 -9.08 -18.93
CA LYS A 143 -18.71 -8.85 -19.37
C LYS A 143 -18.79 -8.20 -20.75
N GLN A 144 -17.89 -7.28 -21.08
CA GLN A 144 -17.83 -6.68 -22.42
C GLN A 144 -17.42 -7.70 -23.48
N VAL A 145 -16.45 -8.56 -23.16
CA VAL A 145 -16.01 -9.64 -24.06
C VAL A 145 -17.13 -10.66 -24.26
N GLU A 146 -17.83 -11.07 -23.21
CA GLU A 146 -19.02 -11.95 -23.30
C GLU A 146 -20.12 -11.29 -24.16
N GLY A 147 -20.37 -9.99 -23.96
CA GLY A 147 -21.30 -9.23 -24.79
C GLY A 147 -20.92 -9.23 -26.27
N LEU A 148 -19.65 -8.96 -26.58
CA LEU A 148 -19.14 -8.99 -27.96
C LEU A 148 -19.21 -10.40 -28.56
N GLN A 149 -18.83 -11.44 -27.81
CA GLN A 149 -18.93 -12.83 -28.25
C GLN A 149 -20.36 -13.22 -28.57
N SER A 150 -21.33 -12.78 -27.76
CA SER A 150 -22.76 -13.02 -28.02
C SER A 150 -23.26 -12.32 -29.30
N GLU A 151 -22.78 -11.11 -29.58
CA GLU A 151 -23.08 -10.39 -30.82
C GLU A 151 -22.42 -11.06 -32.04
N TYR A 152 -21.16 -11.53 -31.91
CA TYR A 152 -20.51 -12.31 -32.97
C TYR A 152 -21.24 -13.63 -33.26
N ALA A 153 -21.70 -14.34 -32.23
CA ALA A 153 -22.51 -15.54 -32.41
C ALA A 153 -23.81 -15.23 -33.16
N ARG A 154 -24.50 -14.14 -32.79
CA ARG A 154 -25.73 -13.71 -33.46
C ARG A 154 -25.50 -13.36 -34.93
N VAL A 155 -24.42 -12.65 -35.25
CA VAL A 155 -24.07 -12.32 -36.65
C VAL A 155 -23.68 -13.56 -37.42
N ALA A 156 -22.91 -14.49 -36.82
CA ALA A 156 -22.55 -15.75 -37.45
C ALA A 156 -23.79 -16.61 -37.77
N ASP A 157 -24.76 -16.69 -36.84
CA ASP A 157 -26.02 -17.40 -37.05
C ASP A 157 -26.87 -16.74 -38.16
N ASN A 158 -26.92 -15.41 -38.22
CA ASN A 158 -27.61 -14.69 -39.30
C ASN A 158 -26.96 -14.94 -40.68
N VAL A 159 -25.63 -14.99 -40.75
CA VAL A 159 -24.92 -15.30 -42.00
C VAL A 159 -25.10 -16.76 -42.42
N ALA A 160 -25.16 -17.69 -41.46
CA ALA A 160 -25.42 -19.10 -41.73
C ALA A 160 -26.89 -19.38 -42.12
N GLY A 161 -27.83 -18.56 -41.65
CA GLY A 161 -29.25 -18.64 -42.01
C GLY A 161 -29.59 -18.12 -43.41
N GLU A 162 -28.72 -17.31 -44.01
CA GLU A 162 -28.77 -16.95 -45.43
C GLU A 162 -28.01 -17.98 -46.29
N GLU A 163 -28.43 -19.25 -46.25
CA GLU A 163 -28.05 -20.16 -47.33
C GLU A 163 -28.57 -19.57 -48.66
N PRO A 164 -27.72 -19.46 -49.71
CA PRO A 164 -28.13 -18.94 -50.99
C PRO A 164 -29.05 -19.95 -51.68
N ALA A 165 -30.34 -19.87 -51.37
CA ALA A 165 -31.39 -20.50 -52.16
C ALA A 165 -31.40 -19.85 -53.56
N GLY A 166 -30.60 -20.40 -54.46
CA GLY A 166 -30.79 -20.26 -55.90
C GLY A 166 -29.96 -19.18 -56.59
N SER A 167 -28.69 -19.49 -56.87
CA SER A 167 -28.06 -19.05 -58.12
C SER A 167 -27.80 -20.27 -59.00
N ALA A 168 -28.88 -20.80 -59.58
CA ALA A 168 -28.86 -21.68 -60.73
C ALA A 168 -29.66 -21.00 -61.84
N ALA A 169 -29.09 -19.93 -62.40
CA ALA A 169 -29.59 -19.32 -63.63
C ALA A 169 -28.97 -20.04 -64.83
N THR A 170 -29.61 -21.15 -65.24
CA THR A 170 -29.50 -21.65 -66.61
C THR A 170 -30.61 -20.98 -67.42
N THR A 171 -30.19 -20.17 -68.37
CA THR A 171 -30.95 -19.52 -69.43
C THR A 171 -31.84 -20.48 -70.24
N THR A 172 -33.15 -20.19 -70.34
CA THR A 172 -33.92 -20.37 -71.58
C THR A 172 -35.11 -19.42 -71.64
N HIS A 173 -35.14 -18.68 -72.74
CA HIS A 173 -36.25 -17.94 -73.34
C HIS A 173 -37.55 -18.77 -73.40
N ASP A 174 -38.66 -18.26 -72.83
CA ASP A 174 -39.84 -17.79 -73.59
C ASP A 174 -41.11 -17.69 -72.73
N ALA A 175 -41.80 -16.56 -72.92
CA ALA A 175 -43.23 -16.24 -72.74
C ALA A 175 -44.04 -16.88 -71.59
N GLN A 176 -44.49 -16.07 -70.62
CA GLN A 176 -45.92 -15.81 -70.33
C GLN A 176 -46.09 -14.74 -69.20
N PRO A 177 -47.16 -13.92 -69.20
CA PRO A 177 -47.40 -12.90 -68.18
C PRO A 177 -48.40 -13.34 -67.09
N GLY A 178 -48.18 -12.88 -65.86
CA GLY A 178 -49.21 -12.81 -64.82
C GLY A 178 -48.85 -13.54 -63.52
N GLY A 179 -48.80 -12.79 -62.42
CA GLY A 179 -48.78 -13.36 -61.07
C GLY A 179 -47.96 -12.54 -60.09
N LYS A 180 -48.67 -11.76 -59.27
CA LYS A 180 -48.12 -10.90 -58.22
C LYS A 180 -47.52 -11.75 -57.09
N SER A 181 -46.24 -11.56 -56.81
CA SER A 181 -45.63 -11.76 -55.49
C SER A 181 -44.30 -11.02 -55.43
N GLU A 182 -44.40 -9.69 -55.36
CA GLU A 182 -43.36 -8.82 -54.83
C GLU A 182 -43.37 -8.97 -53.30
N GLU A 183 -42.59 -9.92 -52.76
CA GLU A 183 -42.11 -9.81 -51.38
C GLU A 183 -40.60 -9.75 -51.49
N ALA A 184 -40.15 -8.53 -51.75
CA ALA A 184 -38.77 -8.17 -51.92
C ALA A 184 -38.00 -8.57 -50.66
N VAL A 185 -37.00 -9.43 -50.86
CA VAL A 185 -35.85 -9.57 -49.99
C VAL A 185 -35.20 -8.20 -49.88
N ALA A 186 -35.68 -7.42 -48.91
CA ALA A 186 -35.03 -6.21 -48.43
C ALA A 186 -33.78 -6.66 -47.67
N ALA A 187 -32.77 -7.12 -48.42
CA ALA A 187 -31.39 -7.07 -47.97
C ALA A 187 -31.16 -5.62 -47.54
N SER A 188 -31.24 -5.40 -46.23
CA SER A 188 -31.17 -4.10 -45.59
C SER A 188 -29.81 -3.52 -45.94
N LYS A 189 -29.78 -2.77 -47.05
CA LYS A 189 -28.65 -1.95 -47.43
C LYS A 189 -28.51 -0.96 -46.28
N LEU A 190 -27.58 -1.25 -45.37
CA LEU A 190 -27.07 -0.30 -44.39
C LEU A 190 -26.98 1.04 -45.10
N SER A 191 -27.76 1.98 -44.62
CA SER A 191 -27.86 3.29 -45.24
C SER A 191 -26.46 3.90 -45.29
N ASP A 192 -26.15 4.66 -46.34
CA ASP A 192 -24.83 5.30 -46.47
C ASP A 192 -24.48 6.14 -45.22
N GLU A 193 -25.50 6.61 -44.50
CA GLU A 193 -25.39 7.31 -43.22
C GLU A 193 -24.88 6.42 -42.07
N GLU A 194 -25.39 5.19 -41.94
CA GLU A 194 -24.90 4.23 -40.93
C GLU A 194 -23.45 3.82 -41.22
N VAL A 195 -23.10 3.66 -42.50
CA VAL A 195 -21.71 3.40 -42.92
C VAL A 195 -20.80 4.58 -42.56
N ALA A 196 -21.27 5.83 -42.73
CA ALA A 196 -20.53 7.01 -42.33
C ALA A 196 -20.35 7.11 -40.81
N GLN A 197 -21.39 6.83 -40.02
CA GLN A 197 -21.32 6.80 -38.56
C GLN A 197 -20.37 5.71 -38.05
N MET A 198 -20.40 4.52 -38.65
CA MET A 198 -19.51 3.42 -38.28
C MET A 198 -18.05 3.75 -38.60
N ARG A 199 -17.76 4.39 -39.74
CA ARG A 199 -16.40 4.89 -40.05
C ARG A 199 -15.93 5.94 -39.03
N LYS A 200 -16.84 6.81 -38.58
CA LYS A 200 -16.53 7.81 -37.53
C LYS A 200 -16.24 7.15 -36.18
N LEU A 201 -16.99 6.10 -35.82
CA LEU A 201 -16.74 5.35 -34.59
C LEU A 201 -15.41 4.59 -34.65
N VAL A 202 -15.10 3.94 -35.79
CA VAL A 202 -13.84 3.22 -35.99
C VAL A 202 -12.64 4.18 -35.90
N SER A 203 -12.72 5.36 -36.53
CA SER A 203 -11.66 6.37 -36.43
C SER A 203 -11.48 6.90 -35.00
N SER A 204 -12.58 7.17 -34.28
CA SER A 204 -12.54 7.56 -32.86
C SER A 204 -11.94 6.48 -31.95
N LEU A 205 -12.32 5.21 -32.16
CA LEU A 205 -11.74 4.08 -31.43
C LEU A 205 -10.25 3.91 -31.73
N GLN A 206 -9.84 4.09 -32.98
CA GLN A 206 -8.45 4.03 -33.39
C GLN A 206 -7.61 5.14 -32.75
N GLU A 207 -8.15 6.35 -32.64
CA GLU A 207 -7.52 7.48 -31.92
C GLU A 207 -7.43 7.24 -30.42
N MET A 208 -8.48 6.68 -29.81
CA MET A 208 -8.47 6.34 -28.39
C MET A 208 -7.45 5.22 -28.09
N ASN A 209 -7.35 4.23 -28.96
CA ASN A 209 -6.41 3.11 -28.82
C ASN A 209 -4.95 3.57 -29.01
N SER A 210 -4.68 4.48 -29.95
CA SER A 210 -3.35 5.07 -30.11
C SER A 210 -2.96 5.93 -28.90
N THR A 211 -3.90 6.68 -28.33
CA THR A 211 -3.71 7.47 -27.11
C THR A 211 -3.43 6.57 -25.89
N LEU A 212 -4.20 5.49 -25.72
CA LEU A 212 -3.99 4.51 -24.67
C LEU A 212 -2.62 3.82 -24.80
N SER A 213 -2.25 3.40 -26.01
CA SER A 213 -0.95 2.78 -26.30
C SER A 213 0.20 3.72 -25.95
N CYS A 214 0.11 5.00 -26.33
CA CYS A 214 1.08 6.04 -25.97
C CYS A 214 1.20 6.22 -24.45
N ARG A 215 0.08 6.22 -23.72
CA ARG A 215 0.09 6.32 -22.25
C ARG A 215 0.73 5.10 -21.59
N VAL A 216 0.46 3.89 -22.09
CA VAL A 216 1.07 2.65 -21.60
C VAL A 216 2.58 2.64 -21.86
N GLU A 217 3.03 3.05 -23.05
CA GLU A 217 4.46 3.18 -23.33
C GLU A 217 5.15 4.19 -22.41
N LYS A 218 4.53 5.36 -22.19
CA LYS A 218 5.08 6.38 -21.28
C LYS A 218 5.16 5.87 -19.84
N ALA A 219 4.14 5.15 -19.37
CA ALA A 219 4.15 4.52 -18.05
C ALA A 219 5.23 3.44 -17.94
N ASN A 220 5.39 2.59 -18.96
CA ASN A 220 6.42 1.55 -18.98
C ASN A 220 7.84 2.15 -19.00
N ARG A 221 8.07 3.22 -19.76
CA ARG A 221 9.36 3.93 -19.75
C ARG A 221 9.66 4.54 -18.38
N ALA A 222 8.67 5.18 -17.74
CA ALA A 222 8.82 5.73 -16.40
C ALA A 222 9.08 4.63 -15.35
N HIS A 223 8.41 3.49 -15.46
CA HIS A 223 8.64 2.34 -14.60
C HIS A 223 10.06 1.80 -14.75
N HIS A 224 10.52 1.59 -15.99
CA HIS A 224 11.86 1.09 -16.25
C HIS A 224 12.94 2.06 -15.76
N GLN A 225 12.72 3.37 -15.91
CA GLN A 225 13.60 4.39 -15.36
C GLN A 225 13.65 4.33 -13.82
N ALA A 226 12.49 4.19 -13.16
CA ALA A 226 12.43 4.05 -11.71
C ALA A 226 13.14 2.77 -11.22
N GLU A 227 13.04 1.65 -11.96
CA GLU A 227 13.77 0.42 -11.66
C GLU A 227 15.28 0.61 -11.79
N THR A 228 15.75 1.31 -12.83
CA THR A 228 17.17 1.60 -13.00
C THR A 228 17.70 2.51 -11.90
N ASP A 229 16.93 3.52 -11.48
CA ASP A 229 17.30 4.43 -10.39
C ASP A 229 17.38 3.67 -9.05
N LEU A 230 16.41 2.77 -8.80
CA LEU A 230 16.40 1.92 -7.60
C LEU A 230 17.62 0.99 -7.57
N ALA A 231 17.99 0.40 -8.70
CA ALA A 231 19.19 -0.43 -8.81
C ALA A 231 20.47 0.38 -8.56
N ALA A 232 20.55 1.62 -9.03
CA ALA A 232 21.66 2.53 -8.76
C ALA A 232 21.78 2.86 -7.26
N VAL A 233 20.65 3.21 -6.61
CA VAL A 233 20.62 3.50 -5.17
C VAL A 233 21.03 2.28 -4.33
N ARG A 234 20.57 1.07 -4.69
CA ARG A 234 21.01 -0.17 -4.02
C ARG A 234 22.50 -0.44 -4.16
N THR A 235 23.08 -0.09 -5.31
CA THR A 235 24.52 -0.25 -5.53
C THR A 235 25.31 0.76 -4.70
N GLN A 236 24.83 2.00 -4.61
CA GLN A 236 25.42 3.03 -3.75
C GLN A 236 25.32 2.65 -2.26
N SER A 237 24.18 2.15 -1.79
CA SER A 237 24.01 1.76 -0.39
C SER A 237 24.97 0.64 0.01
N LYS A 238 25.14 -0.38 -0.84
CA LYS A 238 26.14 -1.44 -0.63
C LYS A 238 27.58 -0.91 -0.59
N GLY A 239 27.89 0.09 -1.41
CA GLY A 239 29.19 0.77 -1.37
C GLY A 239 29.44 1.46 -0.03
N LEU A 240 28.43 2.17 0.49
CA LEU A 240 28.51 2.82 1.80
C LEU A 240 28.62 1.82 2.96
N GLU A 241 27.89 0.70 2.89
CA GLU A 241 28.02 -0.39 3.88
C GLU A 241 29.45 -0.95 3.90
N SER A 242 30.04 -1.21 2.73
CA SER A 242 31.44 -1.66 2.63
C SER A 242 32.45 -0.65 3.18
N GLU A 243 32.26 0.65 2.91
CA GLU A 243 33.14 1.69 3.46
C GLU A 243 32.97 1.82 4.98
N TYR A 244 31.75 1.67 5.49
CA TYR A 244 31.49 1.67 6.94
C TYR A 244 32.18 0.49 7.65
N ASP A 245 32.06 -0.72 7.11
CA ASP A 245 32.72 -1.91 7.64
C ASP A 245 34.25 -1.77 7.60
N ARG A 246 34.79 -1.18 6.52
CA ARG A 246 36.20 -0.84 6.42
C ARG A 246 36.64 0.16 7.50
N LEU A 247 35.88 1.23 7.72
CA LEU A 247 36.17 2.23 8.75
C LEU A 247 36.15 1.62 10.16
N LEU A 248 35.20 0.71 10.44
CA LEU A 248 35.17 -0.02 11.71
C LEU A 248 36.43 -0.88 11.90
N ALA A 249 36.85 -1.60 10.85
CA ALA A 249 38.08 -2.39 10.88
C ALA A 249 39.33 -1.52 11.11
N GLU A 250 39.44 -0.39 10.41
CA GLU A 250 40.53 0.56 10.59
C GLU A 250 40.54 1.15 12.02
N HIS A 251 39.37 1.46 12.58
CA HIS A 251 39.24 1.94 13.95
C HIS A 251 39.66 0.88 14.99
N ASP A 252 39.26 -0.37 14.81
CA ASP A 252 39.67 -1.48 15.68
C ASP A 252 41.17 -1.75 15.61
N ASP A 253 41.77 -1.65 14.43
CA ASP A 253 43.22 -1.79 14.25
C ASP A 253 43.99 -0.62 14.89
N LEU A 254 43.51 0.62 14.76
CA LEU A 254 44.08 1.77 15.46
C LEU A 254 43.98 1.62 16.98
N LYS A 255 42.84 1.14 17.48
CA LYS A 255 42.65 0.85 18.91
C LYS A 255 43.63 -0.20 19.42
N ARG A 256 43.87 -1.27 18.64
CA ARG A 256 44.90 -2.28 18.95
C ARG A 256 46.31 -1.71 18.90
N GLN A 257 46.62 -0.83 17.94
CA GLN A 257 47.93 -0.16 17.85
C GLN A 257 48.18 0.74 19.07
N LEU A 258 47.20 1.52 19.50
CA LEU A 258 47.28 2.35 20.71
C LEU A 258 47.51 1.51 21.97
N GLN A 259 46.76 0.41 22.11
CA GLN A 259 46.96 -0.53 23.21
C GLN A 259 48.38 -1.12 23.22
N ARG A 260 48.92 -1.50 22.05
CA ARG A 260 50.30 -2.02 21.94
C ARG A 260 51.35 -0.95 22.25
N ALA A 261 51.09 0.31 21.93
CA ALA A 261 51.98 1.43 22.25
C ALA A 261 52.02 1.79 23.75
N GLY A 262 51.25 1.11 24.60
CA GLY A 262 51.15 1.43 26.03
C GLY A 262 50.40 2.74 26.30
N MET A 263 49.82 3.36 25.25
CA MET A 263 48.86 4.44 25.38
C MET A 263 47.52 3.80 25.72
N ALA A 264 47.35 3.42 26.99
CA ALA A 264 46.03 3.16 27.53
C ALA A 264 45.13 4.34 27.16
N PRO A 265 43.86 4.11 26.77
CA PRO A 265 42.96 5.19 26.39
C PRO A 265 42.89 6.14 27.58
N THR A 266 43.65 7.23 27.51
CA THR A 266 43.62 8.32 28.47
C THR A 266 42.18 8.75 28.45
N GLY A 267 41.46 8.37 29.50
CA GLY A 267 40.03 8.61 29.64
C GLY A 267 39.81 10.05 29.23
N ILE A 268 38.93 10.23 28.23
CA ILE A 268 38.44 11.53 27.82
C ILE A 268 38.17 12.27 29.13
N LEU A 269 39.02 13.26 29.41
CA LEU A 269 38.95 14.10 30.58
C LEU A 269 37.56 14.72 30.53
N THR A 270 36.63 14.12 31.26
CA THR A 270 35.36 14.75 31.54
C THR A 270 35.73 16.07 32.23
N PRO A 271 35.35 17.22 31.65
CA PRO A 271 35.78 18.50 32.16
C PRO A 271 35.34 18.57 33.62
N LYS A 272 36.33 18.65 34.52
CA LYS A 272 36.10 18.92 35.92
C LYS A 272 35.28 20.21 35.96
N LYS A 273 34.01 20.08 36.31
CA LYS A 273 33.11 21.21 36.48
C LYS A 273 33.47 21.78 37.84
N ASP A 274 34.51 22.61 37.87
CA ASP A 274 34.91 23.35 39.06
C ASP A 274 33.74 24.27 39.45
N GLU A 275 33.37 24.20 40.72
CA GLU A 275 32.30 24.94 41.39
C GLU A 275 32.49 26.47 41.34
#